data_AF-A0A3R6JX35-F1
#
_entry.id   AF-A0A3R6JX35-F1
#
_cell.length_a   1.000
_cell.length_b   1.000
_cell.length_c   1.000
_cell.angle_alpha   90.00
_cell.angle_beta   90.00
_cell.angle_gamma   90.00
#
_symmetry.space_group_name_H-M   'P 1'
#
loop_
_entity.id
_entity.type
_entity.pdbx_description
1 polymer ?
#
loop_
_entity_poly.entity_id
_entity_poly.type
_entity_poly.pdbx_seq_one_letter_code
_entity_poly.pdbx_strand_id
1 'polypeptide(L)'
;MTKEIKDCVVEAARIYMAQKGISQNELQSRSGVSYLSTMMNGVYTYKNSRSGDIGNIPDKWFQKLADYIGYKIQKDYWPTVLTSQFKTIVAELKGAKEDARIRMIIGETGCGKSYSIDRFRKSNPKGTYVITCSGQTCQSSLIRRILQALRMDCKGNCDFLLDRISAEIRNRQLAGDKPLIILDEAENLRLPTFKAVKSIYDYLKGQCGIVLIGTDQLLDKLEVLSKKNKEGMPQFYDRFSSGLRYLRPIDRTYSEFLSTITLEPGLKELVLKICRSYRSLSDYMEPALRKADEKGVMLTEDFFRIIHDLPKA
;
A
#
# COMPACT_ATOMS: atom_id res chain seq x y z
N MET A 1 20.10 15.93 -9.35
CA MET A 1 19.46 15.10 -10.40
C MET A 1 19.91 15.64 -11.76
N THR A 2 20.32 14.81 -12.72
CA THR A 2 20.79 15.28 -14.05
C THR A 2 19.63 15.83 -14.88
N LYS A 3 19.94 16.68 -15.87
CA LYS A 3 18.94 17.30 -16.75
C LYS A 3 18.15 16.25 -17.54
N GLU A 4 18.83 15.22 -18.04
CA GLU A 4 18.23 14.09 -18.77
C GLU A 4 17.16 13.37 -17.95
N ILE A 5 17.43 13.10 -16.66
CA ILE A 5 16.46 12.46 -15.78
C ILE A 5 15.23 13.36 -15.58
N LYS A 6 15.43 14.68 -15.45
CA LYS A 6 14.33 15.64 -15.33
C LYS A 6 13.49 15.66 -16.61
N ASP A 7 14.13 15.64 -17.77
CA ASP A 7 13.46 15.56 -19.07
C ASP A 7 12.63 14.27 -19.19
N CYS A 8 13.16 13.11 -18.78
CA CYS A 8 12.41 11.86 -18.80
C CYS A 8 11.20 11.85 -17.85
N VAL A 9 11.32 12.44 -16.66
CA VAL A 9 10.20 12.58 -15.72
C VAL A 9 9.09 13.44 -16.31
N VAL A 10 9.44 14.55 -16.97
CA VAL A 10 8.49 15.46 -17.63
C VAL A 10 7.80 14.76 -18.80
N GLU A 11 8.55 14.02 -19.61
CA GLU A 11 7.98 13.27 -20.74
C GLU A 11 7.04 12.16 -20.27
N ALA A 12 7.41 11.42 -19.22
CA ALA A 12 6.54 10.43 -18.60
C ALA A 12 5.25 11.07 -18.04
N ALA A 13 5.34 12.30 -17.51
CA ALA A 13 4.15 13.03 -17.05
C ALA A 13 3.22 13.39 -18.20
N ARG A 14 3.75 13.79 -19.37
CA ARG A 14 2.95 14.04 -20.59
C ARG A 14 2.22 12.77 -21.05
N ILE A 15 2.91 11.64 -21.09
CA ILE A 15 2.32 10.35 -21.46
C ILE A 15 1.21 9.97 -20.47
N TYR A 16 1.46 10.12 -19.17
CA TYR A 16 0.45 9.85 -18.14
C TYR A 16 -0.80 10.74 -18.29
N MET A 17 -0.61 12.03 -18.58
CA MET A 17 -1.72 12.96 -18.85
C MET A 17 -2.56 12.52 -20.05
N ALA A 18 -1.90 12.12 -21.14
CA ALA A 18 -2.58 11.62 -22.34
C ALA A 18 -3.34 10.32 -22.07
N GLN A 19 -2.73 9.35 -21.36
CA GLN A 19 -3.35 8.06 -21.03
C GLN A 19 -4.56 8.20 -20.10
N LYS A 20 -4.52 9.16 -19.17
CA LYS A 20 -5.59 9.37 -18.19
C LYS A 20 -6.58 10.46 -18.58
N GLY A 21 -6.35 11.17 -19.68
CA GLY A 21 -7.19 12.27 -20.15
C GLY A 21 -7.27 13.44 -19.16
N ILE A 22 -6.23 13.67 -18.36
CA ILE A 22 -6.22 14.71 -17.32
C ILE A 22 -5.49 15.97 -17.79
N SER A 23 -6.02 17.14 -17.41
CA SER A 23 -5.38 18.43 -17.71
C SER A 23 -4.16 18.69 -16.81
N GLN A 24 -3.31 19.62 -17.23
CA GLN A 24 -2.12 20.00 -16.45
C GLN A 24 -2.48 20.57 -15.07
N ASN A 25 -3.52 21.40 -15.01
CA ASN A 25 -4.01 21.98 -13.75
C ASN A 25 -4.54 20.90 -12.81
N GLU A 26 -5.20 19.88 -13.36
CA GLU A 26 -5.70 18.73 -12.60
C GLU A 26 -4.56 17.86 -12.08
N LEU A 27 -3.53 17.60 -12.89
CA LEU A 27 -2.32 16.91 -12.46
C LEU A 27 -1.60 17.69 -11.34
N GLN A 28 -1.49 19.02 -11.47
CA GLN A 28 -0.88 19.87 -10.46
C GLN A 28 -1.62 19.81 -9.12
N SER A 29 -2.96 19.92 -9.17
CA SER A 29 -3.82 19.84 -7.98
C SER A 29 -3.71 18.47 -7.29
N ARG A 30 -3.70 17.37 -8.06
CA ARG A 30 -3.66 16.01 -7.51
C ARG A 30 -2.29 15.58 -7.01
N SER A 31 -1.22 15.96 -7.70
CA SER A 31 0.17 15.66 -7.30
C SER A 31 0.68 16.62 -6.22
N GLY A 32 0.09 17.82 -6.11
CA GLY A 32 0.53 18.88 -5.22
C GLY A 32 1.94 19.37 -5.54
N VAL A 33 2.35 19.28 -6.81
CA VAL A 33 3.66 19.73 -7.31
C VAL A 33 3.61 21.22 -7.64
N SER A 34 4.54 22.01 -7.10
CA SER A 34 4.72 23.39 -7.52
C SER A 34 5.58 23.47 -8.78
N TYR A 35 5.38 24.50 -9.61
CA TYR A 35 6.14 24.75 -10.85
C TYR A 35 5.93 23.73 -11.98
N LEU A 36 4.82 22.98 -11.96
CA LEU A 36 4.52 21.98 -12.99
C LEU A 36 4.46 22.60 -14.40
N SER A 37 3.95 23.83 -14.57
CA SER A 37 3.95 24.48 -15.89
C SER A 37 5.35 24.76 -16.42
N THR A 38 6.22 25.27 -15.55
CA THR A 38 7.61 25.57 -15.87
C THR A 38 8.38 24.30 -16.22
N MET A 39 8.19 23.22 -15.45
CA MET A 39 8.79 21.90 -15.73
C MET A 39 8.34 21.34 -17.08
N MET A 40 7.05 21.41 -17.38
CA MET A 40 6.48 20.87 -18.62
C MET A 40 6.93 21.62 -19.87
N ASN A 41 7.40 22.87 -19.71
CA ASN A 41 8.00 23.69 -20.76
C ASN A 41 9.52 23.45 -20.91
N GLY A 42 10.11 22.51 -20.17
CA GLY A 42 11.54 22.22 -20.21
C GLY A 42 12.41 23.27 -19.49
N VAL A 43 11.80 24.15 -18.69
CA VAL A 43 12.50 25.18 -17.93
C VAL A 43 12.63 24.71 -16.48
N TYR A 44 13.86 24.50 -16.04
CA TYR A 44 14.17 23.98 -14.69
C TYR A 44 14.64 25.06 -13.71
N THR A 45 14.33 26.31 -14.03
CA THR A 45 14.62 27.47 -13.20
C THR A 45 13.34 28.20 -12.82
N TYR A 46 13.36 28.91 -11.70
CA TYR A 46 12.28 29.80 -11.27
C TYR A 46 12.87 31.15 -10.90
N LYS A 47 12.16 32.23 -11.21
CA LYS A 47 12.55 33.58 -10.81
C LYS A 47 11.95 33.90 -9.43
N ASN A 48 12.78 34.26 -8.47
CA ASN A 48 12.32 34.64 -7.14
C ASN A 48 11.68 36.04 -7.21
N SER A 49 10.38 36.13 -6.90
CA SER A 49 9.63 37.39 -6.94
C SER A 49 10.13 38.44 -5.94
N ARG A 50 10.89 38.03 -4.91
CA ARG A 50 11.40 38.92 -3.85
C ARG A 50 12.84 39.39 -4.06
N SER A 51 13.72 38.55 -4.64
CA SER A 51 15.14 38.89 -4.82
C SER A 51 15.54 39.10 -6.29
N GLY A 52 14.68 38.74 -7.25
CA GLY A 52 14.98 38.83 -8.68
C GLY A 52 15.88 37.72 -9.21
N ASP A 53 16.49 36.92 -8.33
CA ASP A 53 17.42 35.86 -8.68
C ASP A 53 16.73 34.67 -9.35
N ILE A 54 17.48 34.02 -10.25
CA ILE A 54 17.07 32.79 -10.93
C ILE A 54 17.58 31.61 -10.11
N GLY A 55 16.66 30.91 -9.44
CA GLY A 55 16.94 29.68 -8.70
C GLY A 55 16.64 28.44 -9.53
N ASN A 56 17.29 27.32 -9.24
CA ASN A 56 16.93 26.03 -9.83
C ASN A 56 15.69 25.46 -9.13
N ILE A 57 14.78 24.89 -9.90
CA ILE A 57 13.63 24.15 -9.34
C ILE A 57 14.16 22.98 -8.50
N PRO A 58 13.78 22.88 -7.21
CA PRO A 58 14.25 21.82 -6.34
C PRO A 58 13.89 20.41 -6.83
N ASP A 59 14.84 19.47 -6.72
CA ASP A 59 14.69 18.06 -7.16
C ASP A 59 13.49 17.34 -6.48
N LYS A 60 13.11 17.77 -5.27
CA LYS A 60 11.93 17.25 -4.54
C LYS A 60 10.64 17.29 -5.36
N TRP A 61 10.50 18.27 -6.26
CA TRP A 61 9.29 18.42 -7.06
C TRP A 61 9.24 17.44 -8.22
N PHE A 62 10.40 17.13 -8.82
CA PHE A 62 10.53 16.08 -9.83
C PHE A 62 10.30 14.70 -9.21
N GLN A 63 10.83 14.46 -8.00
CA GLN A 63 10.55 13.24 -7.23
C GLN A 63 9.07 13.09 -6.94
N LYS A 64 8.42 14.14 -6.42
CA LYS A 64 6.98 14.12 -6.13
C LYS A 64 6.12 13.90 -7.38
N LEU A 65 6.51 14.48 -8.51
CA LEU A 65 5.85 14.26 -9.80
C LEU A 65 6.00 12.81 -10.25
N ALA A 66 7.23 12.30 -10.25
CA ALA A 66 7.56 10.93 -10.62
C ALA A 66 6.83 9.90 -9.75
N ASP A 67 6.81 10.09 -8.42
CA ASP A 67 6.09 9.24 -7.47
C ASP A 67 4.59 9.21 -7.76
N TYR A 68 4.00 10.36 -8.14
CA TYR A 68 2.58 10.47 -8.44
C TYR A 68 2.21 9.75 -9.75
N ILE A 69 2.99 9.95 -10.81
CA ILE A 69 2.75 9.32 -12.12
C ILE A 69 3.25 7.87 -12.18
N GLY A 70 3.93 7.39 -11.13
CA GLY A 70 4.52 6.06 -11.06
C GLY A 70 5.78 5.90 -11.91
N TYR A 71 6.43 7.00 -12.30
CA TYR A 71 7.70 6.99 -13.03
C TYR A 71 8.86 6.77 -12.06
N LYS A 72 9.74 5.83 -12.37
CA LYS A 72 10.90 5.52 -11.53
C LYS A 72 12.12 6.28 -12.05
N ILE A 73 12.51 7.30 -11.30
CA ILE A 73 13.70 8.13 -11.57
C ILE A 73 15.00 7.32 -11.48
N GLN A 74 15.05 6.38 -10.55
CA GLN A 74 16.19 5.49 -10.33
C GLN A 74 15.85 4.11 -10.87
N LYS A 75 16.90 3.37 -11.27
CA LYS A 75 16.79 1.97 -11.66
C LYS A 75 16.08 1.19 -10.55
N ASP A 76 15.06 0.46 -10.95
CA ASP A 76 14.26 -0.34 -10.03
C ASP A 76 14.97 -1.65 -9.72
N TYR A 77 15.71 -1.68 -8.63
CA TYR A 77 16.46 -2.88 -8.22
C TYR A 77 15.55 -4.00 -7.71
N TRP A 78 14.29 -3.70 -7.38
CA TRP A 78 13.34 -4.70 -6.87
C TRP A 78 11.94 -4.50 -7.46
N PRO A 79 11.69 -4.99 -8.69
CA PRO A 79 10.43 -4.81 -9.36
C PRO A 79 9.27 -5.56 -8.70
N THR A 80 8.05 -5.13 -9.01
CA THR A 80 6.83 -5.81 -8.55
C THR A 80 6.73 -7.16 -9.22
N VAL A 81 6.71 -8.23 -8.42
CA VAL A 81 6.43 -9.59 -8.91
C VAL A 81 4.97 -9.94 -8.62
N LEU A 82 4.27 -10.46 -9.62
CA LEU A 82 2.85 -10.84 -9.53
C LEU A 82 2.70 -12.22 -8.89
N THR A 83 3.00 -12.30 -7.59
CA THR A 83 2.93 -13.57 -6.86
C THR A 83 1.50 -14.11 -6.74
N SER A 84 1.38 -15.40 -6.43
CA SER A 84 0.07 -16.00 -6.15
C SER A 84 -0.71 -15.27 -5.04
N GLN A 85 -0.01 -14.81 -3.99
CA GLN A 85 -0.58 -14.04 -2.89
C GLN A 85 -1.03 -12.66 -3.38
N PHE A 86 -0.17 -11.96 -4.15
CA PHE A 86 -0.51 -10.65 -4.71
C PHE A 86 -1.77 -10.72 -5.59
N LYS A 87 -1.82 -11.67 -6.51
CA LYS A 87 -2.98 -11.90 -7.39
C LYS A 87 -4.26 -12.16 -6.60
N THR A 88 -4.18 -12.99 -5.57
CA THR A 88 -5.32 -13.32 -4.70
C THR A 88 -5.80 -12.10 -3.92
N ILE A 89 -4.89 -11.35 -3.29
CA ILE A 89 -5.24 -10.13 -2.54
C ILE A 89 -5.91 -9.12 -3.46
N VAL A 90 -5.34 -8.84 -4.63
CA VAL A 90 -5.91 -7.88 -5.58
C VAL A 90 -7.28 -8.33 -6.08
N ALA A 91 -7.47 -9.62 -6.37
CA ALA A 91 -8.76 -10.17 -6.78
C ALA A 91 -9.84 -10.02 -5.69
N GLU A 92 -9.51 -10.36 -4.44
CA GLU A 92 -10.45 -10.25 -3.31
C GLU A 92 -10.76 -8.78 -2.98
N LEU A 93 -9.78 -7.88 -3.04
CA LEU A 93 -10.00 -6.43 -2.88
C LEU A 93 -10.91 -5.88 -3.98
N LYS A 94 -10.70 -6.30 -5.23
CA LYS A 94 -11.52 -5.90 -6.37
C LYS A 94 -12.96 -6.41 -6.20
N GLY A 95 -13.15 -7.69 -5.89
CA GLY A 95 -14.47 -8.26 -5.66
C GLY A 95 -15.20 -7.62 -4.47
N ALA A 96 -14.48 -7.36 -3.36
CA ALA A 96 -15.06 -6.68 -2.20
C ALA A 96 -15.50 -5.24 -2.53
N LYS A 97 -14.71 -4.53 -3.35
CA LYS A 97 -15.05 -3.19 -3.86
C LYS A 97 -16.27 -3.24 -4.78
N GLU A 98 -16.33 -4.21 -5.67
CA GLU A 98 -17.40 -4.32 -6.68
C GLU A 98 -18.75 -4.70 -6.08
N ASP A 99 -18.77 -5.61 -5.12
CA ASP A 99 -19.99 -6.20 -4.57
C ASP A 99 -20.38 -5.61 -3.19
N ALA A 100 -19.62 -4.64 -2.67
CA ALA A 100 -19.77 -4.12 -1.31
C ALA A 100 -19.78 -5.24 -0.23
N ARG A 101 -18.88 -6.23 -0.40
CA ARG A 101 -18.81 -7.44 0.45
C ARG A 101 -17.79 -7.30 1.57
N ILE A 102 -17.99 -8.11 2.61
CA ILE A 102 -16.99 -8.34 3.64
C ILE A 102 -15.97 -9.39 3.17
N ARG A 103 -14.70 -9.14 3.44
CA ARG A 103 -13.63 -10.14 3.32
C ARG A 103 -12.70 -10.10 4.52
N MET A 104 -12.19 -11.27 4.88
CA MET A 104 -11.08 -11.40 5.82
C MET A 104 -9.97 -12.17 5.13
N ILE A 105 -8.83 -11.53 4.92
CA ILE A 105 -7.69 -12.13 4.23
C ILE A 105 -6.60 -12.41 5.26
N ILE A 106 -6.28 -13.69 5.42
CA ILE A 106 -5.26 -14.18 6.33
C ILE A 106 -4.07 -14.66 5.51
N GLY A 107 -2.87 -14.24 5.90
CA GLY A 107 -1.65 -14.79 5.33
C GLY A 107 -0.43 -14.53 6.18
N GLU A 108 0.65 -15.20 5.83
CA GLU A 108 1.91 -15.13 6.58
C GLU A 108 2.51 -13.73 6.67
N THR A 109 3.33 -13.50 7.70
CA THR A 109 4.13 -12.28 7.82
C THR A 109 5.13 -12.21 6.67
N GLY A 110 5.22 -11.04 6.03
CA GLY A 110 6.16 -10.83 4.93
C GLY A 110 5.75 -11.45 3.59
N CYS A 111 4.50 -11.91 3.42
CA CYS A 111 4.00 -12.39 2.12
C CYS A 111 3.55 -11.26 1.14
N GLY A 112 3.68 -9.99 1.53
CA GLY A 112 3.37 -8.85 0.67
C GLY A 112 1.96 -8.27 0.83
N LYS A 113 1.26 -8.51 1.95
CA LYS A 113 -0.10 -7.98 2.22
C LYS A 113 -0.18 -6.45 2.08
N SER A 114 0.53 -5.70 2.92
CA SER A 114 0.54 -4.23 2.91
C SER A 114 1.03 -3.66 1.56
N TYR A 115 2.00 -4.32 0.93
CA TYR A 115 2.47 -3.94 -0.40
C TYR A 115 1.37 -4.08 -1.46
N SER A 116 0.62 -5.18 -1.44
CA SER A 116 -0.50 -5.43 -2.35
C SER A 116 -1.62 -4.42 -2.15
N ILE A 117 -1.92 -4.07 -0.89
CA ILE A 117 -2.90 -3.03 -0.54
C ILE A 117 -2.48 -1.67 -1.09
N ASP A 118 -1.21 -1.27 -0.91
CA ASP A 118 -0.73 0.02 -1.43
C ASP A 118 -0.78 0.07 -2.96
N ARG A 119 -0.38 -1.02 -3.64
CA ARG A 119 -0.49 -1.14 -5.10
C ARG A 119 -1.94 -1.08 -5.57
N PHE A 120 -2.85 -1.75 -4.87
CA PHE A 120 -4.29 -1.70 -5.17
C PHE A 120 -4.84 -0.28 -4.97
N ARG A 121 -4.49 0.39 -3.87
CA ARG A 121 -4.89 1.78 -3.59
C ARG A 121 -4.38 2.75 -4.66
N LYS A 122 -3.13 2.62 -5.10
CA LYS A 122 -2.53 3.46 -6.15
C LYS A 122 -3.22 3.27 -7.51
N SER A 123 -3.60 2.03 -7.85
CA SER A 123 -4.31 1.73 -9.09
C SER A 123 -5.81 2.08 -9.03
N ASN A 124 -6.41 2.02 -7.84
CA ASN A 124 -7.84 2.29 -7.60
C ASN A 124 -8.03 3.34 -6.49
N PRO A 125 -7.56 4.59 -6.66
CA PRO A 125 -7.56 5.59 -5.59
C PRO A 125 -8.96 6.07 -5.22
N LYS A 126 -9.90 6.07 -6.17
CA LYS A 126 -11.28 6.52 -5.95
C LYS A 126 -12.03 5.51 -5.07
N GLY A 127 -12.55 5.97 -3.94
CA GLY A 127 -13.35 5.15 -3.03
C GLY A 127 -12.57 4.02 -2.33
N THR A 128 -11.25 4.08 -2.23
CA THR A 128 -10.44 3.07 -1.51
C THR A 128 -9.78 3.72 -0.30
N TYR A 129 -10.18 3.31 0.90
CA TYR A 129 -9.74 3.87 2.17
C TYR A 129 -8.96 2.81 2.94
N VAL A 130 -7.69 3.07 3.23
CA VAL A 130 -6.81 2.13 3.92
C VAL A 130 -6.48 2.67 5.30
N ILE A 131 -6.69 1.85 6.33
CA ILE A 131 -6.37 2.16 7.72
C ILE A 131 -5.47 1.04 8.25
N THR A 132 -4.23 1.37 8.59
CA THR A 132 -3.29 0.41 9.23
C THR A 132 -3.52 0.40 10.73
N CYS A 133 -4.04 -0.69 11.27
CA CYS A 133 -4.37 -0.87 12.68
C CYS A 133 -3.11 -1.09 13.52
N SER A 134 -3.07 -0.47 14.70
CA SER A 134 -2.01 -0.64 15.68
C SER A 134 -2.58 -0.99 17.04
N GLY A 135 -1.75 -1.53 17.94
CA GLY A 135 -2.16 -1.87 19.30
C GLY A 135 -2.72 -0.69 20.10
N GLN A 136 -2.44 0.56 19.70
CA GLN A 136 -2.96 1.78 20.33
C GLN A 136 -4.29 2.25 19.73
N THR A 137 -4.80 1.55 18.71
CA THR A 137 -6.05 1.93 18.02
C THR A 137 -7.24 1.64 18.92
N CYS A 138 -7.81 2.70 19.51
CA CYS A 138 -9.09 2.66 20.21
C CYS A 138 -10.28 2.90 19.26
N GLN A 139 -11.51 2.68 19.74
CA GLN A 139 -12.75 2.88 18.97
C GLN A 139 -12.86 4.28 18.36
N SER A 140 -12.62 5.32 19.15
CA SER A 140 -12.70 6.71 18.66
C SER A 140 -11.61 7.04 17.65
N SER A 141 -10.39 6.52 17.85
CA SER A 141 -9.28 6.68 16.91
C SER A 141 -9.59 6.01 15.56
N LEU A 142 -10.15 4.81 15.56
CA LEU A 142 -10.54 4.12 14.33
C LEU A 142 -11.53 4.94 13.50
N ILE A 143 -12.60 5.41 14.13
CA ILE A 143 -13.64 6.23 13.48
C ILE A 143 -13.02 7.51 12.89
N ARG A 144 -12.18 8.20 13.67
CA ARG A 144 -11.49 9.42 13.23
C ARG A 144 -10.53 9.16 12.07
N ARG A 145 -9.83 8.02 12.06
CA ARG A 145 -8.93 7.65 10.94
C ARG A 145 -9.69 7.35 9.66
N ILE A 146 -10.90 6.78 9.76
CA ILE A 146 -11.80 6.60 8.60
C ILE A 146 -12.26 7.97 8.07
N LEU A 147 -12.69 8.88 8.94
CA LEU A 147 -13.05 10.26 8.54
C LEU A 147 -11.90 11.01 7.88
N GLN A 148 -10.68 10.88 8.41
CA GLN A 148 -9.48 11.45 7.80
C GLN A 148 -9.23 10.87 6.40
N ALA A 149 -9.40 9.55 6.23
CA ALA A 149 -9.29 8.91 4.92
C ALA A 149 -10.38 9.40 3.94
N LEU A 150 -11.57 9.71 4.45
CA LEU A 150 -12.67 10.33 3.69
C LEU A 150 -12.47 11.84 3.45
N ARG A 151 -11.48 12.46 4.08
CA ARG A 151 -11.20 13.92 4.09
C ARG A 151 -12.31 14.76 4.74
N MET A 152 -12.90 14.23 5.81
CA MET A 152 -13.94 14.90 6.59
C MET A 152 -13.39 15.41 7.92
N ASP A 153 -14.05 16.42 8.49
CA ASP A 153 -13.71 16.87 9.84
C ASP A 153 -14.14 15.85 10.90
N CYS A 154 -13.44 15.89 12.04
CA CYS A 154 -13.63 14.94 13.13
C CYS A 154 -14.30 15.59 14.36
N LYS A 155 -15.10 16.66 14.19
CA LYS A 155 -15.74 17.35 15.33
C LYS A 155 -17.03 16.64 15.74
N GLY A 156 -17.18 16.38 17.04
CA GLY A 156 -18.37 15.73 17.60
C GLY A 156 -18.07 14.46 18.39
N ASN A 157 -19.15 13.84 18.90
CA ASN A 157 -19.12 12.55 19.60
C ASN A 157 -19.04 11.38 18.59
N CYS A 158 -18.72 10.17 19.05
CA CYS A 158 -18.45 9.04 18.15
C CYS A 158 -19.69 8.60 17.35
N ASP A 159 -20.89 8.67 17.94
CA ASP A 159 -22.12 8.24 17.27
C ASP A 159 -22.46 9.18 16.09
N PHE A 160 -22.41 10.50 16.32
CA PHE A 160 -22.56 11.49 15.25
C PHE A 160 -21.52 11.31 14.14
N LEU A 161 -20.28 10.97 14.51
CA LEU A 161 -19.23 10.71 13.53
C LEU A 161 -19.51 9.45 12.68
N LEU A 162 -20.12 8.40 13.25
CA LEU A 162 -20.54 7.21 12.49
C LEU A 162 -21.65 7.52 11.50
N ASP A 163 -22.66 8.30 11.92
CA ASP A 163 -23.75 8.74 11.04
C ASP A 163 -23.20 9.54 9.85
N ARG A 164 -22.22 10.40 10.10
CA ARG A 164 -21.54 11.16 9.04
C ARG A 164 -20.76 10.28 8.08
N ILE A 165 -20.06 9.26 8.57
CA ILE A 165 -19.38 8.28 7.71
C ILE A 165 -20.41 7.58 6.82
N SER A 166 -21.52 7.11 7.38
CA SER A 166 -22.58 6.43 6.64
C SER A 166 -23.20 7.32 5.55
N ALA A 167 -23.56 8.55 5.90
CA ALA A 167 -24.11 9.52 4.95
C ALA A 167 -23.14 9.82 3.80
N GLU A 168 -21.85 10.03 4.10
CA GLU A 168 -20.83 10.31 3.09
C GLU A 168 -20.60 9.11 2.15
N ILE A 169 -20.48 7.90 2.71
CA ILE A 169 -20.30 6.68 1.94
C ILE A 169 -21.50 6.45 1.01
N ARG A 170 -22.72 6.66 1.51
CA ARG A 170 -23.95 6.57 0.72
C ARG A 170 -23.98 7.60 -0.42
N ASN A 171 -23.62 8.85 -0.15
CA ASN A 171 -23.54 9.90 -1.17
C ASN A 171 -22.55 9.53 -2.28
N ARG A 172 -21.37 9.00 -1.91
CA ARG A 172 -20.38 8.53 -2.89
C ARG A 172 -20.91 7.35 -3.71
N GLN A 173 -21.58 6.40 -3.08
CA GLN A 173 -22.21 5.28 -3.79
C GLN A 173 -23.26 5.77 -4.81
N LEU A 174 -24.13 6.73 -4.43
CA LEU A 174 -25.11 7.34 -5.33
C LEU A 174 -24.45 8.10 -6.49
N ALA A 175 -23.27 8.67 -6.27
CA ALA A 175 -22.44 9.27 -7.32
C ALA A 175 -21.69 8.24 -8.20
N GLY A 176 -21.97 6.94 -8.03
CA GLY A 176 -21.37 5.85 -8.82
C GLY A 176 -20.04 5.33 -8.29
N ASP A 177 -19.59 5.79 -7.10
CA ASP A 177 -18.39 5.22 -6.48
C ASP A 177 -18.67 3.84 -5.88
N LYS A 178 -17.58 3.10 -5.70
CA LYS A 178 -17.56 1.79 -5.05
C LYS A 178 -16.67 1.87 -3.80
N PRO A 179 -17.22 2.29 -2.64
CA PRO A 179 -16.46 2.51 -1.42
C PRO A 179 -15.92 1.19 -0.87
N LEU A 180 -14.65 1.19 -0.49
CA LEU A 180 -13.95 0.07 0.13
C LEU A 180 -13.13 0.57 1.31
N ILE A 181 -13.36 -0.01 2.49
CA ILE A 181 -12.55 0.21 3.69
C ILE A 181 -11.67 -1.02 3.90
N ILE A 182 -10.35 -0.82 3.93
CA ILE A 182 -9.35 -1.86 4.19
C ILE A 182 -8.71 -1.58 5.54
N LEU A 183 -8.79 -2.55 6.45
CA LEU A 183 -8.16 -2.56 7.75
C LEU A 183 -6.94 -3.48 7.69
N ASP A 184 -5.75 -2.89 7.50
CA ASP A 184 -4.47 -3.62 7.46
C ASP A 184 -3.94 -3.83 8.88
N GLU A 185 -3.16 -4.88 9.10
CA GLU A 185 -2.68 -5.33 10.43
C GLU A 185 -3.81 -5.51 11.46
N ALA A 186 -4.94 -6.07 11.03
CA ALA A 186 -6.13 -6.22 11.85
C ALA A 186 -5.91 -7.13 13.08
N GLU A 187 -4.87 -7.97 13.10
CA GLU A 187 -4.44 -8.71 14.30
C GLU A 187 -4.11 -7.79 15.49
N ASN A 188 -3.80 -6.51 15.26
CA ASN A 188 -3.50 -5.55 16.33
C ASN A 188 -4.76 -5.02 17.03
N LEU A 189 -5.96 -5.30 16.52
CA LEU A 189 -7.21 -4.86 17.10
C LEU A 189 -7.47 -5.52 18.47
N ARG A 190 -8.13 -4.74 19.34
CA ARG A 190 -8.59 -5.16 20.67
C ARG A 190 -10.11 -5.29 20.68
N LEU A 191 -10.67 -5.94 21.70
CA LEU A 191 -12.11 -6.17 21.85
C LEU A 191 -12.98 -4.91 21.64
N PRO A 192 -12.71 -3.74 22.25
CA PRO A 192 -13.52 -2.55 22.02
C PRO A 192 -13.46 -2.07 20.56
N THR A 193 -12.32 -2.26 19.90
CA THR A 193 -12.12 -1.85 18.52
C THR A 193 -12.81 -2.81 17.54
N PHE A 194 -12.89 -4.12 17.84
CA PHE A 194 -13.72 -5.05 17.08
C PHE A 194 -15.21 -4.69 17.16
N LYS A 195 -15.69 -4.28 18.34
CA LYS A 195 -17.06 -3.74 18.48
C LYS A 195 -17.28 -2.52 17.60
N ALA A 196 -16.30 -1.61 17.52
CA ALA A 196 -16.36 -0.46 16.62
C ALA A 196 -16.44 -0.88 15.14
N VAL A 197 -15.63 -1.85 14.70
CA VAL A 197 -15.68 -2.40 13.33
C VAL A 197 -17.05 -3.04 13.06
N LYS A 198 -17.62 -3.75 14.03
CA LYS A 198 -18.99 -4.31 13.93
C LYS A 198 -20.01 -3.20 13.69
N SER A 199 -19.97 -2.13 14.49
CA SER A 199 -20.88 -0.99 14.33
C SER A 199 -20.72 -0.37 12.96
N ILE A 200 -19.49 -0.09 12.51
CA ILE A 200 -19.23 0.44 11.16
C ILE A 200 -19.83 -0.47 10.09
N TYR A 201 -19.66 -1.79 10.21
CA TYR A 201 -20.29 -2.74 9.29
C TYR A 201 -21.82 -2.64 9.29
N ASP A 202 -22.45 -2.62 10.46
CA ASP A 202 -23.91 -2.53 10.58
C ASP A 202 -24.45 -1.26 9.89
N TYR A 203 -23.74 -0.14 9.99
CA TYR A 203 -24.09 1.13 9.35
C TYR A 203 -23.83 1.19 7.84
N LEU A 204 -22.90 0.39 7.33
CA LEU A 204 -22.44 0.44 5.93
C LEU A 204 -22.83 -0.79 5.10
N LYS A 205 -23.60 -1.72 5.69
CA LYS A 205 -23.97 -2.98 5.06
C LYS A 205 -24.65 -2.74 3.70
N GLY A 206 -24.09 -3.35 2.65
CA GLY A 206 -24.59 -3.22 1.27
C GLY A 206 -24.21 -1.93 0.55
N GLN A 207 -23.47 -1.03 1.21
CA GLN A 207 -23.03 0.25 0.65
C GLN A 207 -21.51 0.33 0.47
N CYS A 208 -20.75 -0.34 1.34
CA CYS A 208 -19.29 -0.33 1.31
C CYS A 208 -18.72 -1.73 1.56
N GLY A 209 -17.71 -2.11 0.77
CA GLY A 209 -16.91 -3.29 1.06
C GLY A 209 -16.02 -3.04 2.27
N ILE A 210 -15.88 -4.04 3.14
CA ILE A 210 -15.01 -3.97 4.32
C ILE A 210 -14.07 -5.17 4.30
N VAL A 211 -12.77 -4.90 4.28
CA VAL A 211 -11.74 -5.94 4.21
C VAL A 211 -10.85 -5.85 5.45
N LEU A 212 -10.81 -6.93 6.22
CA LEU A 212 -9.81 -7.13 7.28
C LEU A 212 -8.65 -7.92 6.69
N ILE A 213 -7.42 -7.44 6.88
CA ILE A 213 -6.22 -8.14 6.43
C ILE A 213 -5.30 -8.31 7.62
N GLY A 214 -4.80 -9.54 7.82
CA GLY A 214 -3.93 -9.84 8.95
C GLY A 214 -3.21 -11.18 8.84
N THR A 215 -2.65 -11.61 9.96
CA THR A 215 -2.01 -12.91 10.18
C THR A 215 -2.95 -13.90 10.87
N ASP A 216 -2.55 -15.15 11.01
CA ASP A 216 -3.34 -16.19 11.70
C ASP A 216 -3.72 -15.79 13.14
N GLN A 217 -2.90 -14.95 13.78
CA GLN A 217 -3.18 -14.37 15.09
C GLN A 217 -4.51 -13.60 15.15
N LEU A 218 -4.95 -13.00 14.05
CA LEU A 218 -6.26 -12.37 13.96
C LEU A 218 -7.37 -13.41 14.16
N LEU A 219 -7.29 -14.52 13.44
CA LEU A 219 -8.32 -15.55 13.49
C LEU A 219 -8.33 -16.25 14.86
N ASP A 220 -7.18 -16.65 15.36
CA ASP A 220 -7.04 -17.25 16.69
C ASP A 220 -7.66 -16.37 17.78
N LYS A 221 -7.37 -15.06 17.72
CA LYS A 221 -7.94 -14.08 18.65
C LYS A 221 -9.46 -14.01 18.54
N LEU A 222 -10.00 -13.97 17.32
CA LEU A 222 -11.44 -13.90 17.11
C LEU A 222 -12.15 -15.18 17.60
N GLU A 223 -11.57 -16.36 17.35
CA GLU A 223 -12.10 -17.63 17.84
C GLU A 223 -12.10 -17.71 19.36
N VAL A 224 -11.00 -17.33 20.01
CA VAL A 224 -10.92 -17.31 21.48
C VAL A 224 -11.96 -16.36 22.08
N LEU A 225 -12.14 -15.18 21.49
CA LEU A 225 -13.13 -14.20 21.95
C LEU A 225 -14.57 -14.68 21.73
N SER A 226 -14.83 -15.35 20.61
CA SER A 226 -16.12 -15.95 20.28
C SER A 226 -16.46 -17.10 21.24
N LYS A 227 -15.53 -18.06 21.44
CA LYS A 227 -15.69 -19.20 22.35
C LYS A 227 -15.92 -18.77 23.81
N LYS A 228 -15.30 -17.67 24.24
CA LYS A 228 -15.51 -17.07 25.57
C LYS A 228 -16.82 -16.29 25.69
N ASN A 229 -17.67 -16.32 24.66
CA ASN A 229 -18.93 -15.58 24.55
C ASN A 229 -18.79 -14.11 24.97
N LYS A 230 -17.68 -13.47 24.58
CA LYS A 230 -17.47 -12.05 24.86
C LYS A 230 -18.49 -11.26 24.05
N GLU A 231 -19.16 -10.34 24.73
CA GLU A 231 -20.26 -9.55 24.18
C GLU A 231 -19.98 -9.02 22.76
N GLY A 232 -20.85 -9.36 21.81
CA GLY A 232 -20.78 -8.93 20.41
C GLY A 232 -19.79 -9.70 19.52
N MET A 233 -18.92 -10.55 20.09
CA MET A 233 -17.89 -11.28 19.35
C MET A 233 -18.38 -12.50 18.56
N PRO A 234 -19.31 -13.34 19.06
CA PRO A 234 -19.87 -14.42 18.26
C PRO A 234 -20.53 -13.90 16.97
N GLN A 235 -21.36 -12.86 17.09
CA GLN A 235 -21.98 -12.20 15.94
C GLN A 235 -20.96 -11.59 14.97
N PHE A 236 -19.88 -11.00 15.49
CA PHE A 236 -18.80 -10.49 14.66
C PHE A 236 -18.12 -11.65 13.90
N TYR A 237 -17.75 -12.71 14.61
CA TYR A 237 -17.10 -13.88 14.02
C TYR A 237 -17.97 -14.48 12.91
N ASP A 238 -19.26 -14.72 13.14
CA ASP A 238 -20.17 -15.29 12.14
C ASP A 238 -20.26 -14.44 10.86
N ARG A 239 -20.30 -13.11 11.02
CA ARG A 239 -20.38 -12.19 9.89
C ARG A 239 -19.09 -12.15 9.07
N PHE A 240 -17.95 -12.05 9.75
CA PHE A 240 -16.66 -11.85 9.10
C PHE A 240 -15.98 -13.16 8.66
N SER A 241 -16.33 -14.30 9.27
CA SER A 241 -15.83 -15.63 8.88
C SER A 241 -16.37 -16.10 7.53
N SER A 242 -17.59 -15.69 7.14
CA SER A 242 -18.17 -16.00 5.82
C SER A 242 -17.32 -15.52 4.63
N GLY A 243 -16.54 -14.45 4.85
CA GLY A 243 -15.63 -13.86 3.87
C GLY A 243 -14.17 -14.28 4.04
N LEU A 244 -13.87 -15.30 4.84
CA LEU A 244 -12.51 -15.75 5.14
C LEU A 244 -11.81 -16.30 3.90
N ARG A 245 -10.58 -15.85 3.68
CA ARG A 245 -9.68 -16.27 2.61
C ARG A 245 -8.28 -16.45 3.17
N TYR A 246 -7.77 -17.67 3.08
CA TYR A 246 -6.37 -17.95 3.36
C TYR A 246 -5.55 -17.74 2.09
N LEU A 247 -4.51 -16.92 2.21
CA LEU A 247 -3.49 -16.81 1.19
C LEU A 247 -2.67 -18.09 1.17
N ARG A 248 -2.20 -18.46 -0.03
CA ARG A 248 -1.27 -19.58 -0.15
C ARG A 248 0.00 -19.29 0.65
N PRO A 249 0.62 -20.33 1.25
CA PRO A 249 1.92 -20.19 1.89
C PRO A 249 2.96 -19.57 0.96
N ILE A 250 3.92 -18.88 1.54
CA ILE A 250 5.01 -18.27 0.77
C ILE A 250 5.80 -19.36 0.04
N ASP A 251 6.03 -19.19 -1.26
CA ASP A 251 6.99 -20.03 -1.98
C ASP A 251 8.40 -19.75 -1.45
N ARG A 252 8.93 -20.70 -0.67
CA ARG A 252 10.27 -20.62 -0.06
C ARG A 252 11.39 -20.77 -1.07
N THR A 253 11.11 -21.27 -2.27
CA THR A 253 12.07 -21.28 -3.37
C THR A 253 12.18 -19.91 -4.04
N TYR A 254 11.26 -18.99 -3.72
CA TYR A 254 11.17 -17.65 -4.26
C TYR A 254 11.23 -17.63 -5.80
N SER A 255 10.70 -18.68 -6.44
CA SER A 255 10.90 -18.94 -7.87
C SER A 255 10.46 -17.77 -8.73
N GLU A 256 9.31 -17.17 -8.42
CA GLU A 256 8.75 -16.01 -9.12
C GLU A 256 9.65 -14.75 -9.04
N PHE A 257 10.44 -14.59 -7.97
CA PHE A 257 11.37 -13.47 -7.81
C PHE A 257 12.75 -13.77 -8.40
N LEU A 258 13.24 -14.99 -8.18
CA LEU A 258 14.59 -15.37 -8.59
C LEU A 258 14.66 -15.72 -10.08
N SER A 259 13.56 -16.06 -10.75
CA SER A 259 13.56 -16.32 -12.19
C SER A 259 13.92 -15.08 -13.01
N THR A 260 13.70 -13.88 -12.48
CA THR A 260 14.03 -12.62 -13.16
C THR A 260 15.45 -12.14 -12.89
N ILE A 261 16.20 -12.80 -12.00
CA ILE A 261 17.52 -12.37 -11.54
C ILE A 261 18.52 -13.50 -11.76
N THR A 262 19.54 -13.28 -12.57
CA THR A 262 20.63 -14.24 -12.74
C THR A 262 21.52 -14.21 -11.50
N LEU A 263 21.49 -15.30 -10.72
CA LEU A 263 22.30 -15.48 -9.52
C LEU A 263 23.24 -16.67 -9.66
N GLU A 264 24.42 -16.53 -9.06
CA GLU A 264 25.34 -17.64 -8.86
C GLU A 264 24.68 -18.74 -7.98
N PRO A 265 24.93 -20.04 -8.24
CA PRO A 265 24.34 -21.13 -7.46
C PRO A 265 24.56 -21.01 -5.95
N GLY A 266 25.78 -20.69 -5.50
CA GLY A 266 26.10 -20.53 -4.08
C GLY A 266 25.32 -19.40 -3.40
N LEU A 267 25.21 -18.25 -4.09
CA LEU A 267 24.38 -17.14 -3.62
C LEU A 267 22.90 -17.52 -3.53
N LYS A 268 22.38 -18.25 -4.51
CA LYS A 268 20.99 -18.73 -4.49
C LYS A 268 20.73 -19.62 -3.28
N GLU A 269 21.62 -20.57 -3.00
CA GLU A 269 21.50 -21.44 -1.82
C GLU A 269 21.58 -20.66 -0.50
N LEU A 270 22.50 -19.71 -0.41
CA LEU A 270 22.62 -18.83 0.75
C LEU A 270 21.33 -18.03 1.00
N VAL A 271 20.78 -17.40 -0.04
CA VAL A 271 19.54 -16.62 0.03
C VAL A 271 18.37 -17.48 0.48
N LEU A 272 18.23 -18.69 -0.06
CA LEU A 272 17.20 -19.66 0.33
C LEU A 272 17.34 -20.09 1.80
N LYS A 273 18.56 -20.18 2.32
CA LYS A 273 18.84 -20.57 3.71
C LYS A 273 18.53 -19.45 4.71
N ILE A 274 18.84 -18.19 4.38
CA ILE A 274 18.70 -17.06 5.32
C ILE A 274 17.31 -16.40 5.25
N CYS A 275 16.66 -16.40 4.08
CA CYS A 275 15.41 -15.68 3.88
C CYS A 275 14.20 -16.50 4.34
N ARG A 276 13.32 -15.87 5.13
CA ARG A 276 12.10 -16.49 5.66
C ARG A 276 10.80 -15.91 5.10
N SER A 277 10.85 -14.95 4.18
CA SER A 277 9.69 -14.31 3.56
C SER A 277 10.09 -13.48 2.34
N TYR A 278 9.12 -13.01 1.56
CA TYR A 278 9.39 -12.03 0.50
C TYR A 278 9.94 -10.72 1.04
N ARG A 279 9.54 -10.31 2.26
CA ARG A 279 10.11 -9.13 2.94
C ARG A 279 11.60 -9.30 3.23
N SER A 280 11.99 -10.40 3.89
CA SER A 280 13.42 -10.64 4.15
C SER A 280 14.21 -10.76 2.84
N LEU A 281 13.61 -11.38 1.81
CA LEU A 281 14.24 -11.47 0.50
C LEU A 281 14.50 -10.08 -0.09
N SER A 282 13.51 -9.17 -0.08
CA SER A 282 13.72 -7.81 -0.56
C SER A 282 14.74 -7.04 0.28
N ASP A 283 14.67 -7.17 1.61
CA ASP A 283 15.56 -6.47 2.55
C ASP A 283 17.03 -6.85 2.32
N TYR A 284 17.30 -8.10 1.92
CA TYR A 284 18.65 -8.56 1.58
C TYR A 284 19.04 -8.25 0.13
N MET A 285 18.17 -8.55 -0.83
CA MET A 285 18.52 -8.51 -2.25
C MET A 285 18.52 -7.10 -2.83
N GLU A 286 17.58 -6.23 -2.45
CA GLU A 286 17.49 -4.89 -3.02
C GLU A 286 18.75 -4.04 -2.73
N PRO A 287 19.28 -3.99 -1.49
CA PRO A 287 20.53 -3.28 -1.22
C PRO A 287 21.73 -3.92 -1.92
N ALA A 288 21.74 -5.26 -2.05
CA ALA A 288 22.85 -5.98 -2.66
C ALA A 288 22.94 -5.74 -4.17
N LEU A 289 21.79 -5.79 -4.87
CA LEU A 289 21.70 -5.49 -6.30
C LEU A 289 22.11 -4.04 -6.60
N ARG A 290 21.65 -3.10 -5.75
CA ARG A 290 22.02 -1.68 -5.86
C ARG A 290 23.52 -1.46 -5.69
N LYS A 291 24.12 -2.01 -4.63
CA LYS A 291 25.57 -1.86 -4.38
C LYS A 291 26.42 -2.55 -5.45
N ALA A 292 25.96 -3.66 -6.01
CA ALA A 292 26.65 -4.35 -7.10
C ALA A 292 26.67 -3.48 -8.36
N ASP A 293 25.52 -2.89 -8.72
CA ASP A 293 25.40 -1.99 -9.87
C ASP A 293 26.22 -0.70 -9.68
N GLU A 294 26.20 -0.10 -8.47
CA GLU A 294 27.01 1.08 -8.13
C GLU A 294 28.52 0.83 -8.26
N LYS A 295 28.98 -0.39 -7.99
CA LYS A 295 30.39 -0.79 -8.13
C LYS A 295 30.73 -1.38 -9.50
N GLY A 296 29.74 -1.59 -10.37
CA GLY A 296 29.92 -2.25 -11.67
C GLY A 296 30.40 -3.70 -11.55
N VAL A 297 30.12 -4.37 -10.43
CA VAL A 297 30.52 -5.77 -10.17
C VAL A 297 29.32 -6.71 -10.27
N MET A 298 29.55 -7.96 -10.64
CA MET A 298 28.53 -8.99 -10.55
C MET A 298 28.22 -9.31 -9.07
N LEU A 299 26.95 -9.56 -8.76
CA LEU A 299 26.55 -9.96 -7.42
C LEU A 299 26.92 -11.43 -7.18
N THR A 300 28.04 -11.67 -6.51
CA THR A 300 28.52 -12.99 -6.07
C THR A 300 28.14 -13.29 -4.63
N GLU A 301 28.27 -14.54 -4.21
CA GLU A 301 28.06 -14.93 -2.80
C GLU A 301 28.99 -14.17 -1.84
N ASP A 302 30.28 -14.07 -2.16
CA ASP A 302 31.26 -13.36 -1.32
C ASP A 302 30.91 -11.89 -1.16
N PHE A 303 30.54 -11.23 -2.26
CA PHE A 303 30.16 -9.82 -2.22
C PHE A 303 28.88 -9.61 -1.42
N PHE A 304 27.90 -10.50 -1.55
CA PHE A 304 26.69 -10.49 -0.75
C PHE A 304 26.97 -10.67 0.74
N ARG A 305 27.87 -11.60 1.11
CA ARG A 305 28.29 -11.79 2.51
C ARG A 305 28.98 -10.56 3.07
N ILE A 306 29.83 -9.88 2.29
CA ILE A 306 30.48 -8.61 2.69
C ILE A 306 29.45 -7.50 2.91
N ILE A 307 28.44 -7.40 2.04
CA ILE A 307 27.40 -6.35 2.15
C ILE A 307 26.60 -6.46 3.45
N HIS A 308 26.35 -7.70 3.90
CA HIS A 308 25.45 -8.03 5.00
C HIS A 308 26.16 -8.54 6.26
N ASP A 309 27.49 -8.45 6.30
CA ASP A 309 28.35 -8.92 7.40
C ASP A 309 28.06 -10.37 7.83
N LEU A 310 27.92 -11.25 6.83
CA LEU A 310 27.68 -12.67 7.05
C LEU A 310 29.01 -13.44 7.18
N PRO A 311 29.08 -14.48 8.03
CA PRO A 311 30.29 -15.29 8.17
C PRO A 311 30.71 -15.89 6.82
N LYS A 312 32.01 -16.09 6.61
CA LYS A 312 32.51 -16.76 5.39
C LYS A 312 32.01 -18.20 5.34
N ALA A 313 31.79 -18.69 4.11
CA ALA A 313 31.42 -20.07 3.84
C ALA A 313 32.50 -21.05 4.34
#